data_AF-A0A836C4Z8-F1
#
_entry.id   AF-A0A836C4Z8-F1
#
_cell.length_a   1.000
_cell.length_b   1.000
_cell.length_c   1.000
_cell.angle_alpha   90.00
_cell.angle_beta   90.00
_cell.angle_gamma   90.00
#
_symmetry.space_group_name_H-M   'P 1'
#
loop_
_entity.id
_entity.type
_entity.pdbx_description
1 polymer ?
#
loop_
_entity_poly.entity_id
_entity_poly.type
_entity_poly.pdbx_seq_one_letter_code
_entity_poly.pdbx_strand_id
1 'polypeptide(L)'
;MAPPAEARRLEGASLALLLLTAVMTGSAAARSLTQAATSITISGRLVLKDSHTQPVRWSLKAGADQVYRLPGQPTSASGSPIPPGAFLQLACVLSPTDPKACVSVSGATVNKAAAPTQSTNVVIRSLTMVTSLVGSCSYAGANLGSVQTAMFGGPKPYSTFFRNCSYGSMTFDTAGSKVISVQLPCSAAILGCDEDAVASAALAKARQVLGTTAVAEFSHYAYVMPSGIAKCDWVGLAELPGSQTWYSPTDQGIFNKGTYMQEFIHNFGLYHGWKNGVEYDDLSSAMGYGDSCPSAPELWRLGWAKPLALLSSALLPAGAFRSYALPATALAAVNHVKIQPDWLGGGYTRNVYLALRLKRGGDMDLLPEFDRKVNVHAVNKGIDNSFLASGDPQVSIIGTVGAGAVTDFKAYRLLVKAVALSPDGTSMTVKLCRYAPPSPRPPPSPKPPSPKPPARVASPPPEDLLLEDWPPPPEEDWAWELFGRK
;
A
#
# COMPACT_ATOMS: atom_id res chain seq x y z
N MET A 1 -1.72 61.41 23.68
CA MET A 1 -0.55 62.14 23.15
C MET A 1 -0.44 61.83 21.66
N ALA A 2 -0.97 62.72 20.81
CA ALA A 2 -0.42 62.99 19.48
C ALA A 2 0.80 63.94 19.64
N PRO A 3 1.65 64.28 18.64
CA PRO A 3 1.54 64.19 17.16
C PRO A 3 2.92 63.78 16.52
N PRO A 4 3.38 64.20 15.31
CA PRO A 4 2.72 64.77 14.12
C PRO A 4 3.07 64.08 12.77
N ALA A 5 2.32 64.51 11.75
CA ALA A 5 2.50 64.27 10.32
C ALA A 5 3.58 65.19 9.70
N GLU A 6 4.17 64.78 8.57
CA GLU A 6 4.59 65.74 7.54
C GLU A 6 4.62 65.12 6.13
N ALA A 7 4.23 65.94 5.17
CA ALA A 7 3.90 65.63 3.80
C ALA A 7 5.06 65.93 2.84
N ARG A 8 5.13 65.22 1.71
CA ARG A 8 5.69 65.78 0.46
C ARG A 8 4.86 65.39 -0.75
N ARG A 9 4.25 66.42 -1.34
CA ARG A 9 3.73 66.47 -2.71
C ARG A 9 4.87 66.32 -3.71
N LEU A 10 4.62 65.62 -4.81
CA LEU A 10 5.23 65.90 -6.10
C LEU A 10 4.10 65.92 -7.14
N GLU A 11 3.85 67.12 -7.64
CA GLU A 11 3.05 67.40 -8.83
C GLU A 11 3.90 67.03 -10.07
N GLY A 12 3.26 66.51 -11.11
CA GLY A 12 3.99 66.19 -12.34
C GLY A 12 3.14 65.54 -13.44
N ALA A 13 2.45 66.40 -14.20
CA ALA A 13 2.09 66.25 -15.61
C ALA A 13 1.17 65.09 -16.05
N SER A 14 -0.09 65.45 -16.26
CA SER A 14 -1.01 64.81 -17.22
C SER A 14 -0.39 64.76 -18.61
N LEU A 15 -0.20 63.55 -19.14
CA LEU A 15 -0.10 63.32 -20.58
C LEU A 15 -1.33 62.52 -21.00
N ALA A 16 -2.24 63.19 -21.71
CA ALA A 16 -3.37 62.56 -22.38
C ALA A 16 -2.84 61.64 -23.47
N LEU A 17 -2.85 60.33 -23.23
CA LEU A 17 -2.56 59.33 -24.24
C LEU A 17 -3.83 59.07 -25.04
N LEU A 18 -3.85 59.60 -26.26
CA LEU A 18 -4.88 59.38 -27.26
C LEU A 18 -5.06 57.87 -27.50
N LEU A 19 -6.29 57.38 -27.33
CA LEU A 19 -6.73 56.09 -27.84
C LEU A 19 -6.55 56.08 -29.37
N LEU A 20 -5.66 55.22 -29.87
CA LEU A 20 -5.77 54.64 -31.20
C LEU A 20 -6.18 53.17 -31.06
N THR A 21 -7.49 52.92 -31.07
CA THR A 21 -8.08 51.60 -31.27
C THR A 21 -7.96 51.24 -32.75
N ALA A 22 -6.80 50.70 -33.15
CA ALA A 22 -6.67 50.00 -34.41
C ALA A 22 -7.26 48.59 -34.26
N VAL A 23 -8.51 48.41 -34.72
CA VAL A 23 -9.12 47.11 -34.91
C VAL A 23 -8.41 46.43 -36.08
N MET A 24 -7.33 45.72 -35.79
CA MET A 24 -6.67 44.80 -36.72
C MET A 24 -7.43 43.48 -36.71
N THR A 25 -8.42 43.34 -37.60
CA THR A 25 -8.99 42.05 -38.01
C THR A 25 -7.99 41.29 -38.89
N GLY A 26 -6.81 40.99 -38.33
CA GLY A 26 -5.86 40.08 -38.95
C GLY A 26 -6.25 38.66 -38.56
N SER A 27 -6.81 37.89 -39.49
CA SER A 27 -6.96 36.45 -39.37
C SER A 27 -5.58 35.83 -39.11
N ALA A 28 -5.25 35.64 -37.84
CA ALA A 28 -4.11 34.85 -37.41
C ALA A 28 -4.41 33.41 -37.82
N ALA A 29 -3.98 33.02 -39.02
CA ALA A 29 -3.82 31.63 -39.38
C ALA A 29 -2.88 31.03 -38.32
N ALA A 30 -3.46 30.33 -37.34
CA ALA A 30 -2.73 29.56 -36.35
C ALA A 30 -1.92 28.51 -37.12
N ARG A 31 -0.69 28.87 -37.49
CA ARG A 31 0.32 27.91 -37.93
C ARG A 31 0.60 27.03 -36.72
N SER A 32 -0.13 25.93 -36.64
CA SER A 32 0.18 24.82 -35.75
C SER A 32 1.56 24.32 -36.16
N LEU A 33 2.59 24.85 -35.51
CA LEU A 33 3.94 24.31 -35.58
C LEU A 33 3.86 22.93 -34.93
N THR A 34 3.67 21.90 -35.75
CA THR A 34 3.82 20.50 -35.35
C THR A 34 5.29 20.27 -34.99
N GLN A 35 5.66 20.64 -33.78
CA GLN A 35 6.97 20.31 -33.23
C GLN A 35 7.08 18.79 -33.21
N ALA A 36 8.03 18.25 -33.97
CA ALA A 36 8.24 16.82 -34.07
C ALA A 36 8.46 16.24 -32.66
N ALA A 37 7.68 15.21 -32.32
CA ALA A 37 7.79 14.52 -31.05
C ALA A 37 9.22 13.99 -30.86
N THR A 38 9.92 14.47 -29.83
CA THR A 38 11.29 14.05 -29.54
C THR A 38 11.26 12.71 -28.80
N SER A 39 11.81 11.68 -29.43
CA SER A 39 12.00 10.37 -28.82
C SER A 39 13.41 10.28 -28.23
N ILE A 40 13.51 9.86 -26.97
CA ILE A 40 14.78 9.63 -26.28
C ILE A 40 14.82 8.21 -25.72
N THR A 41 16.02 7.66 -25.56
CA THR A 41 16.21 6.42 -24.80
C THR A 41 16.52 6.77 -23.35
N ILE A 42 15.70 6.27 -22.43
CA ILE A 42 15.92 6.42 -20.99
C ILE A 42 16.22 5.07 -20.36
N SER A 43 16.99 5.07 -19.28
CA SER A 43 17.37 3.87 -18.54
C SER A 43 17.35 4.16 -17.05
N GLY A 44 16.79 3.25 -16.26
CA GLY A 44 16.64 3.49 -14.83
C GLY A 44 15.90 2.37 -14.12
N ARG A 45 15.62 2.59 -12.83
CA ARG A 45 14.78 1.70 -12.03
C ARG A 45 13.32 2.06 -12.25
N LEU A 46 12.50 1.06 -12.58
CA LEU A 46 11.05 1.21 -12.65
C LEU A 46 10.50 1.34 -11.23
N VAL A 47 9.70 2.35 -10.98
CA VAL A 47 9.10 2.64 -9.68
C VAL A 47 7.60 2.79 -9.87
N LEU A 48 6.85 2.10 -9.02
CA LEU A 48 5.42 2.38 -8.84
C LEU A 48 5.29 3.41 -7.73
N LYS A 49 4.49 4.45 -7.94
CA LYS A 49 4.04 5.30 -6.85
C LYS A 49 2.62 4.91 -6.51
N ASP A 50 2.47 4.36 -5.32
CA ASP A 50 1.23 3.79 -4.89
C ASP A 50 0.41 4.85 -4.16
N SER A 51 -0.45 5.56 -4.89
CA SER A 51 -1.32 6.62 -4.34
C SER A 51 -2.72 6.13 -3.99
N HIS A 52 -3.01 4.83 -4.20
CA HIS A 52 -4.27 4.15 -3.86
C HIS A 52 -5.49 4.64 -4.67
N THR A 53 -5.35 5.83 -5.23
CA THR A 53 -6.23 6.50 -6.17
C THR A 53 -5.76 6.20 -7.58
N GLN A 54 -6.70 5.80 -8.43
CA GLN A 54 -6.43 5.66 -9.85
C GLN A 54 -6.33 7.06 -10.51
N PRO A 55 -5.45 7.23 -11.50
CA PRO A 55 -4.54 6.23 -12.04
C PRO A 55 -3.27 6.04 -11.19
N VAL A 56 -2.86 4.78 -10.98
CA VAL A 56 -1.54 4.45 -10.42
C VAL A 56 -0.43 5.07 -11.27
N ARG A 57 0.59 5.63 -10.63
CA ARG A 57 1.64 6.39 -11.34
C ARG A 57 2.90 5.56 -11.49
N TRP A 58 3.35 5.43 -12.72
CA TRP A 58 4.60 4.74 -13.06
C TRP A 58 5.69 5.76 -13.37
N SER A 59 6.90 5.47 -12.94
CA SER A 59 8.06 6.33 -13.20
C SER A 59 9.31 5.51 -13.46
N LEU A 60 10.21 6.05 -14.28
CA LEU A 60 11.56 5.51 -14.46
C LEU A 60 12.58 6.45 -13.82
N LYS A 61 13.27 5.97 -12.79
CA LYS A 61 14.29 6.72 -12.05
C LYS A 61 15.67 6.42 -12.61
N ALA A 62 16.17 7.32 -13.45
CA ALA A 62 17.49 7.24 -14.08
C ALA A 62 18.62 7.74 -13.15
N GLY A 63 18.28 8.53 -12.13
CA GLY A 63 19.20 9.05 -11.13
C GLY A 63 18.44 9.75 -10.00
N ALA A 64 19.16 10.41 -9.09
CA ALA A 64 18.54 11.10 -7.94
C ALA A 64 17.57 12.21 -8.37
N ASP A 65 17.90 12.96 -9.43
CA ASP A 65 17.09 14.09 -9.93
C ASP A 65 16.45 13.84 -11.31
N GLN A 66 16.65 12.65 -11.87
CA GLN A 66 16.16 12.25 -13.18
C GLN A 66 15.08 11.18 -13.02
N VAL A 67 13.84 11.65 -12.92
CA VAL A 67 12.62 10.84 -12.85
C VAL A 67 11.78 11.17 -14.07
N TYR A 68 11.40 10.14 -14.83
CA TYR A 68 10.51 10.25 -15.97
C TYR A 68 9.16 9.61 -15.65
N ARG A 69 8.07 10.37 -15.68
CA ARG A 69 6.70 9.85 -15.53
C ARG A 69 6.32 9.06 -16.78
N LEU A 70 5.80 7.86 -16.59
CA LEU A 70 5.38 6.97 -17.67
C LEU A 70 3.85 6.98 -17.80
N PRO A 71 3.28 6.79 -19.00
CA PRO A 71 1.84 6.78 -19.20
C PRO A 71 1.15 5.52 -18.64
N GLY A 72 1.94 4.52 -18.23
CA GLY A 72 1.45 3.28 -17.64
C GLY A 72 2.59 2.30 -17.35
N GLN A 73 2.23 1.09 -16.91
CA GLN A 73 3.20 0.03 -16.68
C GLN A 73 3.82 -0.42 -18.00
N PRO A 74 5.17 -0.38 -18.16
CA PRO A 74 5.79 -0.90 -19.36
C PRO A 74 5.66 -2.43 -19.43
N THR A 75 5.55 -2.96 -20.64
CA THR A 75 5.52 -4.39 -20.93
C THR A 75 6.82 -4.83 -21.60
N SER A 76 7.22 -6.06 -21.32
CA SER A 76 8.35 -6.72 -21.99
C SER A 76 8.02 -7.07 -23.43
N ALA A 77 9.01 -7.54 -24.20
CA ALA A 77 8.80 -7.99 -25.59
C ALA A 77 7.76 -9.11 -25.74
N SER A 78 7.51 -9.92 -24.69
CA SER A 78 6.46 -10.94 -24.67
C SER A 78 5.07 -10.40 -24.31
N GLY A 79 4.93 -9.08 -24.11
CA GLY A 79 3.70 -8.44 -23.65
C GLY A 79 3.45 -8.57 -22.15
N SER A 80 4.33 -9.24 -21.39
CA SER A 80 4.17 -9.40 -19.95
C SER A 80 4.51 -8.10 -19.22
N PRO A 81 3.69 -7.64 -18.24
CA PRO A 81 3.99 -6.45 -17.46
C PRO A 81 5.33 -6.54 -16.73
N ILE A 82 6.14 -5.48 -16.79
CA ILE A 82 7.42 -5.42 -16.09
C ILE A 82 7.18 -4.95 -14.66
N PRO A 83 7.67 -5.67 -13.65
CA PRO A 83 7.38 -5.32 -12.28
C PRO A 83 8.18 -4.13 -11.75
N PRO A 84 7.66 -3.44 -10.72
CA PRO A 84 8.41 -2.39 -10.05
C PRO A 84 9.72 -2.93 -9.47
N GLY A 85 10.74 -2.07 -9.40
CA GLY A 85 12.07 -2.37 -8.91
C GLY A 85 13.03 -2.93 -9.97
N ALA A 86 12.53 -3.35 -11.14
CA ALA A 86 13.35 -3.78 -12.26
C ALA A 86 14.15 -2.59 -12.83
N PHE A 87 15.39 -2.83 -13.27
CA PHE A 87 16.12 -1.85 -14.07
C PHE A 87 15.90 -2.15 -15.54
N LEU A 88 15.47 -1.15 -16.29
CA LEU A 88 15.14 -1.28 -17.69
C LEU A 88 15.63 -0.10 -18.51
N GLN A 89 15.72 -0.33 -19.81
CA GLN A 89 15.89 0.68 -20.84
C GLN A 89 14.63 0.70 -21.72
N LEU A 90 14.13 1.88 -22.06
CA LEU A 90 12.99 2.03 -22.98
C LEU A 90 13.11 3.31 -23.82
N ALA A 91 12.40 3.35 -24.95
CA ALA A 91 12.20 4.57 -25.72
C ALA A 91 11.02 5.36 -25.11
N CYS A 92 11.22 6.64 -24.85
CA CYS A 92 10.25 7.56 -24.29
C CYS A 92 10.03 8.70 -25.29
N VAL A 93 8.79 8.85 -25.74
CA VAL A 93 8.39 10.05 -26.48
C VAL A 93 8.02 11.11 -25.46
N LEU A 94 8.78 12.21 -25.40
CA LEU A 94 8.59 13.25 -24.40
C LEU A 94 7.31 14.04 -24.64
N SER A 95 6.66 14.44 -23.55
CA SER A 95 5.57 15.41 -23.58
C SER A 95 6.11 16.77 -24.03
N PRO A 96 5.40 17.47 -24.94
CA PRO A 96 5.80 18.81 -25.38
C PRO A 96 5.71 19.85 -24.26
N THR A 97 4.91 19.59 -23.22
CA THR A 97 4.70 20.51 -22.08
C THR A 97 5.51 20.13 -20.84
N ASP A 98 6.07 18.91 -20.80
CA ASP A 98 6.81 18.42 -19.65
C ASP A 98 7.96 17.49 -20.09
N PRO A 99 9.22 17.95 -20.04
CA PRO A 99 10.38 17.16 -20.46
C PRO A 99 10.68 15.97 -19.53
N LYS A 100 9.95 15.83 -18.42
CA LYS A 100 10.02 14.69 -17.49
C LYS A 100 8.83 13.76 -17.62
N ALA A 101 7.93 13.95 -18.58
CA ALA A 101 6.81 13.05 -18.82
C ALA A 101 6.93 12.39 -20.19
N CYS A 102 6.70 11.08 -20.24
CA CYS A 102 6.54 10.34 -21.48
C CYS A 102 5.06 10.34 -21.87
N VAL A 103 4.74 10.74 -23.10
CA VAL A 103 3.40 10.54 -23.68
C VAL A 103 3.20 9.11 -24.17
N SER A 104 4.28 8.45 -24.60
CA SER A 104 4.29 7.03 -24.95
C SER A 104 5.65 6.40 -24.66
N VAL A 105 5.64 5.08 -24.46
CA VAL A 105 6.85 4.29 -24.24
C VAL A 105 6.85 3.04 -25.12
N SER A 106 8.02 2.59 -25.55
CA SER A 106 8.17 1.36 -26.34
C SER A 106 9.54 0.71 -26.15
N GLY A 107 9.68 -0.54 -26.60
CA GLY A 107 10.96 -1.26 -26.62
C GLY A 107 11.57 -1.51 -25.23
N ALA A 108 10.74 -1.69 -24.20
CA ALA A 108 11.24 -1.87 -22.84
C ALA A 108 12.03 -3.18 -22.71
N THR A 109 13.30 -3.06 -22.32
CA THR A 109 14.24 -4.17 -22.13
C THR A 109 14.69 -4.20 -20.68
N VAL A 110 14.48 -5.34 -20.00
CA VAL A 110 14.89 -5.53 -18.60
C VAL A 110 16.39 -5.85 -18.55
N ASN A 111 17.18 -4.89 -18.06
CA ASN A 111 18.62 -5.03 -17.88
C ASN A 111 18.96 -5.76 -16.58
N LYS A 112 18.11 -5.59 -15.55
CA LYS A 112 18.20 -6.29 -14.27
C LYS A 112 16.80 -6.54 -13.73
N ALA A 113 16.49 -7.80 -13.43
CA ALA A 113 15.22 -8.16 -12.80
C ALA A 113 15.06 -7.42 -11.45
N ALA A 114 13.79 -7.22 -11.05
CA ALA A 114 13.50 -6.74 -9.71
C ALA A 114 14.08 -7.72 -8.68
N ALA A 115 14.94 -7.23 -7.81
CA ALA A 115 15.43 -7.98 -6.67
C ALA A 115 14.66 -7.56 -5.42
N PRO A 116 14.48 -8.45 -4.43
CA PRO A 116 14.01 -8.08 -3.10
C PRO A 116 14.85 -6.92 -2.58
N THR A 117 14.20 -5.85 -2.10
CA THR A 117 14.93 -4.78 -1.43
C THR A 117 15.41 -5.31 -0.08
N GLN A 118 16.71 -5.17 0.20
CA GLN A 118 17.26 -5.53 1.49
C GLN A 118 16.59 -4.70 2.58
N SER A 119 15.93 -5.37 3.52
CA SER A 119 15.22 -4.78 4.66
C SER A 119 15.76 -5.26 6.01
N THR A 120 16.79 -6.10 6.00
CA THR A 120 17.47 -6.60 7.21
C THR A 120 18.84 -5.97 7.39
N ASN A 121 19.20 -5.75 8.66
CA ASN A 121 20.40 -5.03 9.09
C ASN A 121 20.51 -3.64 8.43
N VAL A 122 19.37 -2.96 8.30
CA VAL A 122 19.29 -1.64 7.68
C VAL A 122 19.33 -0.57 8.77
N VAL A 123 20.25 0.38 8.60
CA VAL A 123 20.29 1.62 9.37
C VAL A 123 19.81 2.75 8.48
N ILE A 124 18.66 3.31 8.81
CA ILE A 124 18.00 4.38 8.07
C ILE A 124 18.60 5.72 8.51
N ARG A 125 19.09 6.48 7.53
CA ARG A 125 19.36 7.91 7.66
C ARG A 125 18.29 8.65 6.89
N SER A 126 17.30 9.17 7.61
CA SER A 126 16.15 9.84 7.00
C SER A 126 16.33 11.36 6.98
N LEU A 127 16.09 11.97 5.82
CA LEU A 127 15.86 13.41 5.72
C LEU A 127 14.38 13.66 5.53
N THR A 128 13.73 14.22 6.55
CA THR A 128 12.33 14.63 6.49
C THR A 128 12.24 16.12 6.23
N MET A 129 11.59 16.50 5.14
CA MET A 129 11.41 17.87 4.70
C MET A 129 9.96 18.29 4.93
N VAL A 130 9.76 19.16 5.90
CA VAL A 130 8.46 19.80 6.18
C VAL A 130 8.31 21.01 5.26
N THR A 131 7.44 20.88 4.27
CA THR A 131 7.33 21.85 3.19
C THR A 131 6.26 22.91 3.49
N SER A 132 6.53 24.15 3.12
CA SER A 132 5.56 25.25 3.11
C SER A 132 5.64 25.99 1.77
N LEU A 133 4.57 26.70 1.38
CA LEU A 133 4.54 27.48 0.14
C LEU A 133 4.61 28.98 0.42
N VAL A 134 5.41 29.69 -0.38
CA VAL A 134 5.61 31.14 -0.31
C VAL A 134 5.57 31.78 -1.70
N GLY A 135 5.38 33.10 -1.74
CA GLY A 135 5.36 33.90 -2.96
C GLY A 135 3.93 34.27 -3.38
N SER A 136 3.47 33.80 -4.55
CA SER A 136 2.13 34.07 -5.08
C SER A 136 0.99 33.35 -4.34
N CYS A 137 1.33 32.45 -3.42
CA CYS A 137 0.43 31.75 -2.54
C CYS A 137 1.11 31.54 -1.17
N SER A 138 0.33 31.22 -0.14
CA SER A 138 0.85 30.96 1.20
C SER A 138 0.14 29.77 1.82
N TYR A 139 0.90 28.71 2.08
CA TYR A 139 0.42 27.50 2.73
C TYR A 139 1.43 27.08 3.79
N ALA A 140 0.96 26.90 5.03
CA ALA A 140 1.81 26.51 6.14
C ALA A 140 2.24 25.04 6.03
N GLY A 141 3.45 24.72 6.49
CA GLY A 141 3.83 23.32 6.73
C GLY A 141 3.30 22.83 8.07
N ALA A 142 3.45 21.52 8.33
CA ALA A 142 3.26 20.97 9.67
C ALA A 142 4.21 21.64 10.69
N ASN A 143 3.90 21.55 11.98
CA ASN A 143 4.82 22.03 13.01
C ASN A 143 6.10 21.16 13.02
N LEU A 144 7.26 21.78 12.77
CA LEU A 144 8.55 21.09 12.70
C LEU A 144 8.87 20.30 13.98
N GLY A 145 8.63 20.90 15.15
CA GLY A 145 8.88 20.29 16.45
C GLY A 145 7.99 19.08 16.71
N SER A 146 6.71 19.14 16.30
CA SER A 146 5.79 18.00 16.38
C SER A 146 6.25 16.84 15.50
N VAL A 147 6.69 17.11 14.26
CA VAL A 147 7.21 16.06 13.35
C VAL A 147 8.48 15.43 13.92
N GLN A 148 9.44 16.24 14.38
CA GLN A 148 10.66 15.76 15.04
C GLN A 148 10.34 14.91 16.28
N THR A 149 9.36 15.33 17.08
CA THR A 149 8.91 14.60 18.27
C THR A 149 8.30 13.26 17.89
N ALA A 150 7.37 13.23 16.93
CA ALA A 150 6.74 11.99 16.47
C ALA A 150 7.77 10.96 15.97
N MET A 151 8.77 11.41 15.18
CA MET A 151 9.76 10.52 14.58
C MET A 151 10.83 10.05 15.57
N PHE A 152 11.34 10.94 16.41
CA PHE A 152 12.59 10.71 17.14
C PHE A 152 12.56 11.05 18.64
N GLY A 153 11.67 11.93 19.12
CA GLY A 153 11.76 12.50 20.47
C GLY A 153 10.65 12.16 21.47
N GLY A 154 9.49 11.71 21.01
CA GLY A 154 8.32 11.46 21.87
C GLY A 154 8.43 10.20 22.73
N PRO A 155 7.42 9.91 23.58
CA PRO A 155 7.41 8.71 24.43
C PRO A 155 7.39 7.39 23.65
N LYS A 156 6.83 7.41 22.44
CA LYS A 156 6.73 6.27 21.52
C LYS A 156 7.12 6.72 20.10
N PRO A 157 8.39 7.09 19.87
CA PRO A 157 8.79 7.67 18.59
C PRO A 157 8.75 6.59 17.51
N TYR A 158 8.50 6.97 16.26
CA TYR A 158 8.41 6.03 15.14
C TYR A 158 9.67 5.20 14.97
N SER A 159 10.84 5.78 15.21
CA SER A 159 12.11 5.06 15.25
C SER A 159 12.11 3.84 16.19
N THR A 160 11.47 3.95 17.36
CA THR A 160 11.29 2.81 18.29
C THR A 160 10.22 1.85 17.79
N PHE A 161 9.15 2.34 17.19
CA PHE A 161 8.10 1.49 16.58
C PHE A 161 8.69 0.57 15.50
N PHE A 162 9.50 1.11 14.58
CA PHE A 162 10.22 0.32 13.56
C PHE A 162 11.18 -0.69 14.16
N ARG A 163 11.99 -0.28 15.14
CA ARG A 163 12.91 -1.19 15.82
C ARG A 163 12.17 -2.36 16.47
N ASN A 164 11.03 -2.09 17.11
CA ASN A 164 10.24 -3.11 17.79
C ASN A 164 9.58 -4.07 16.78
N CYS A 165 9.01 -3.56 15.69
CA CYS A 165 8.36 -4.39 14.67
C CYS A 165 9.35 -5.23 13.85
N SER A 166 10.59 -4.77 13.71
CA SER A 166 11.63 -5.45 12.92
C SER A 166 12.59 -6.31 13.75
N TYR A 167 12.38 -6.40 15.07
CA TYR A 167 13.31 -7.05 16.00
C TYR A 167 14.74 -6.48 15.93
N GLY A 168 14.86 -5.19 15.63
CA GLY A 168 16.14 -4.51 15.41
C GLY A 168 16.75 -4.72 14.03
N SER A 169 16.10 -5.48 13.13
CA SER A 169 16.57 -5.65 11.75
C SER A 169 16.52 -4.35 10.94
N MET A 170 15.68 -3.40 11.37
CA MET A 170 15.59 -2.06 10.81
C MET A 170 15.63 -1.04 11.95
N THR A 171 16.58 -0.12 11.87
CA THR A 171 16.78 0.94 12.89
C THR A 171 16.95 2.28 12.22
N PHE A 172 16.67 3.37 12.94
CA PHE A 172 17.01 4.72 12.51
C PHE A 172 18.30 5.14 13.18
N ASP A 173 19.24 5.69 12.40
CA ASP A 173 20.32 6.50 12.91
C ASP A 173 19.73 7.85 13.31
N THR A 174 19.27 7.97 14.56
CA THR A 174 18.58 9.17 15.04
C THR A 174 19.51 10.38 15.13
N ALA A 175 20.83 10.18 15.20
CA ALA A 175 21.81 11.25 15.19
C ALA A 175 22.13 11.72 13.76
N GLY A 176 22.16 10.79 12.80
CA GLY A 176 22.35 11.07 11.38
C GLY A 176 21.07 11.48 10.63
N SER A 177 19.89 11.23 11.19
CA SER A 177 18.60 11.64 10.61
C SER A 177 18.24 13.07 10.97
N LYS A 178 17.52 13.77 10.09
CA LYS A 178 17.12 15.17 10.28
C LYS A 178 15.69 15.43 9.86
N VAL A 179 15.00 16.31 10.59
CA VAL A 179 13.78 16.97 10.13
C VAL A 179 14.11 18.45 9.90
N ILE A 180 13.81 18.97 8.71
CA ILE A 180 14.05 20.37 8.34
C ILE A 180 12.78 21.00 7.78
N SER A 181 12.64 22.32 7.93
CA SER A 181 11.63 23.08 7.19
C SER A 181 12.21 23.60 5.88
N VAL A 182 11.44 23.50 4.79
CA VAL A 182 11.82 24.05 3.49
C VAL A 182 10.67 24.89 2.91
N GLN A 183 11.01 26.10 2.46
CA GLN A 183 10.05 26.99 1.79
C GLN A 183 10.16 26.81 0.29
N LEU A 184 9.06 26.38 -0.34
CA LEU A 184 8.96 26.14 -1.76
C LEU A 184 8.24 27.31 -2.44
N PRO A 185 8.68 27.75 -3.63
CA PRO A 185 7.92 28.71 -4.40
C PRO A 185 6.61 28.08 -4.87
N CYS A 186 5.53 28.86 -4.86
CA CYS A 186 4.26 28.43 -5.44
C CYS A 186 4.40 28.10 -6.92
N SER A 187 3.84 26.96 -7.32
CA SER A 187 3.72 26.57 -8.73
C SER A 187 2.42 25.83 -8.95
N ALA A 188 1.90 25.87 -10.18
CA ALA A 188 0.70 25.14 -10.56
C ALA A 188 0.85 23.62 -10.34
N ALA A 189 2.05 23.07 -10.56
CA ALA A 189 2.35 21.65 -10.32
C ALA A 189 2.22 21.29 -8.83
N ILE A 190 2.85 22.05 -7.94
CA ILE A 190 2.75 21.78 -6.49
C ILE A 190 1.31 21.95 -5.99
N LEU A 191 0.62 23.01 -6.41
CA LEU A 191 -0.80 23.21 -6.07
C LEU A 191 -1.72 22.15 -6.68
N GLY A 192 -1.27 21.48 -7.74
CA GLY A 192 -1.90 20.33 -8.38
C GLY A 192 -1.60 18.99 -7.70
N CYS A 193 -0.90 18.97 -6.56
CA CYS A 193 -0.41 17.76 -5.92
C CYS A 193 0.50 16.90 -6.82
N ASP A 194 1.40 17.55 -7.57
CA ASP A 194 2.52 16.86 -8.21
C ASP A 194 3.62 16.59 -7.16
N GLU A 195 3.66 15.37 -6.66
CA GLU A 195 4.63 14.88 -5.68
C GLU A 195 6.09 14.96 -6.16
N ASP A 196 6.33 14.81 -7.47
CA ASP A 196 7.69 14.97 -8.05
C ASP A 196 8.13 16.42 -8.04
N ALA A 197 7.20 17.34 -8.31
CA ALA A 197 7.47 18.77 -8.24
C ALA A 197 7.80 19.19 -6.80
N VAL A 198 7.05 18.68 -5.81
CA VAL A 198 7.35 18.89 -4.39
C VAL A 198 8.70 18.30 -4.01
N ALA A 199 8.95 17.03 -4.35
CA ALA A 199 10.20 16.35 -4.02
C ALA A 199 11.43 17.07 -4.62
N SER A 200 11.35 17.41 -5.91
CA SER A 200 12.43 18.12 -6.62
C SER A 200 12.71 19.49 -6.00
N ALA A 201 11.68 20.27 -5.72
CA ALA A 201 11.82 21.60 -5.12
C ALA A 201 12.35 21.52 -3.67
N ALA A 202 11.86 20.55 -2.89
CA ALA A 202 12.29 20.32 -1.51
C ALA A 202 13.75 19.88 -1.44
N LEU A 203 14.17 18.92 -2.28
CA LEU A 203 15.57 18.51 -2.35
C LEU A 203 16.49 19.64 -2.80
N ALA A 204 16.08 20.45 -3.78
CA ALA A 204 16.86 21.62 -4.19
C ALA A 204 17.06 22.60 -3.03
N LYS A 205 16.00 22.85 -2.23
CA LYS A 205 16.10 23.68 -1.01
C LYS A 205 16.92 23.03 0.08
N ALA A 206 16.78 21.73 0.31
CA ALA A 206 17.58 21.01 1.28
C ALA A 206 19.07 21.08 0.96
N ARG A 207 19.45 20.94 -0.33
CA ARG A 207 20.85 21.10 -0.78
C ARG A 207 21.38 22.51 -0.56
N GLN A 208 20.55 23.54 -0.70
CA GLN A 208 20.93 24.92 -0.37
C GLN A 208 21.18 25.10 1.14
N VAL A 209 20.40 24.44 1.99
CA VAL A 209 20.48 24.59 3.46
C VAL A 209 21.57 23.71 4.08
N LEU A 210 21.68 22.46 3.64
CA LEU A 210 22.56 21.45 4.24
C LEU A 210 23.84 21.20 3.44
N GLY A 211 23.87 21.62 2.17
CA GLY A 211 24.92 21.26 1.21
C GLY A 211 24.63 19.93 0.48
N THR A 212 25.03 19.85 -0.79
CA THR A 212 24.79 18.68 -1.65
C THR A 212 25.38 17.39 -1.08
N THR A 213 26.59 17.46 -0.51
CA THR A 213 27.28 16.30 0.07
C THR A 213 26.51 15.74 1.27
N ALA A 214 26.05 16.60 2.19
CA ALA A 214 25.27 16.16 3.34
C ALA A 214 23.93 15.55 2.94
N VAL A 215 23.24 16.12 1.95
CA VAL A 215 21.98 15.56 1.44
C VAL A 215 22.19 14.16 0.86
N ALA A 216 23.32 13.91 0.19
CA ALA A 216 23.63 12.60 -0.40
C ALA A 216 23.92 11.50 0.64
N GLU A 217 24.16 11.84 1.92
CA GLU A 217 24.39 10.87 2.99
C GLU A 217 23.10 10.23 3.53
N PHE A 218 21.94 10.82 3.23
CA PHE A 218 20.65 10.26 3.62
C PHE A 218 20.25 9.12 2.68
N SER A 219 19.76 8.03 3.26
CA SER A 219 19.29 6.88 2.50
C SER A 219 17.81 6.97 2.09
N HIS A 220 17.02 7.75 2.83
CA HIS A 220 15.57 7.90 2.61
C HIS A 220 15.14 9.35 2.78
N TYR A 221 14.15 9.76 2.00
CA TYR A 221 13.64 11.12 1.93
C TYR A 221 12.13 11.12 2.15
N ALA A 222 11.69 11.82 3.18
CA ALA A 222 10.28 12.01 3.49
C ALA A 222 9.87 13.46 3.22
N TYR A 223 8.75 13.66 2.55
CA TYR A 223 8.22 14.98 2.23
C TYR A 223 6.88 15.16 2.94
N VAL A 224 6.82 16.08 3.90
CA VAL A 224 5.53 16.46 4.51
C VAL A 224 4.95 17.60 3.67
N MET A 225 3.81 17.34 3.05
CA MET A 225 3.15 18.24 2.12
C MET A 225 2.69 19.53 2.84
N PRO A 226 2.55 20.66 2.12
CA PRO A 226 1.98 21.86 2.71
C PRO A 226 0.52 21.65 3.11
N SER A 227 0.12 22.22 4.23
CA SER A 227 -1.25 22.15 4.75
C SER A 227 -2.18 22.97 3.87
N GLY A 228 -3.39 22.47 3.63
CA GLY A 228 -4.42 23.18 2.86
C GLY A 228 -4.37 22.99 1.35
N ILE A 229 -3.45 22.17 0.82
CA ILE A 229 -3.53 21.72 -0.58
C ILE A 229 -4.63 20.65 -0.69
N ALA A 230 -5.81 21.07 -1.14
CA ALA A 230 -7.01 20.22 -1.16
C ALA A 230 -6.99 19.08 -2.21
N LYS A 231 -5.94 18.97 -3.03
CA LYS A 231 -5.90 18.06 -4.20
C LYS A 231 -5.15 16.74 -3.98
N CYS A 232 -4.54 16.55 -2.82
CA CYS A 232 -3.88 15.28 -2.53
C CYS A 232 -4.91 14.31 -1.96
N ASP A 233 -5.46 13.45 -2.81
CA ASP A 233 -6.48 12.45 -2.45
C ASP A 233 -5.89 11.24 -1.69
N TRP A 234 -4.78 11.44 -0.98
CA TRP A 234 -4.05 10.44 -0.22
C TRP A 234 -3.47 11.06 1.05
N VAL A 235 -3.36 10.26 2.11
CA VAL A 235 -2.76 10.69 3.39
C VAL A 235 -1.27 10.33 3.47
N GLY A 236 -0.87 9.31 2.72
CA GLY A 236 0.50 8.85 2.49
C GLY A 236 0.68 8.43 1.03
N LEU A 237 1.90 8.49 0.53
CA LEU A 237 2.30 8.03 -0.80
C LEU A 237 3.76 7.59 -0.76
N ALA A 238 4.12 6.53 -1.46
CA ALA A 238 5.51 6.06 -1.47
C ALA A 238 5.96 5.51 -2.81
N GLU A 239 7.28 5.52 -3.01
CA GLU A 239 7.93 4.70 -4.04
C GLU A 239 7.90 3.21 -3.65
N LEU A 240 7.47 2.36 -4.57
CA LEU A 240 7.45 0.91 -4.45
C LEU A 240 8.28 0.25 -5.57
N PRO A 241 9.42 -0.40 -5.24
CA PRO A 241 10.31 -0.03 -4.13
C PRO A 241 11.06 1.28 -4.45
N GLY A 242 11.71 1.87 -3.45
CA GLY A 242 12.41 3.14 -3.62
C GLY A 242 13.07 3.66 -2.36
N SER A 243 12.99 4.98 -2.17
CA SER A 243 13.65 5.74 -1.09
C SER A 243 12.88 7.01 -0.72
N GLN A 244 11.77 7.29 -1.40
CA GLN A 244 11.00 8.50 -1.25
C GLN A 244 9.59 8.19 -0.78
N THR A 245 9.11 9.08 0.08
CA THR A 245 7.80 8.98 0.70
C THR A 245 7.22 10.38 0.91
N TRP A 246 5.91 10.54 0.72
CA TRP A 246 5.18 11.77 0.91
C TRP A 246 4.05 11.56 1.92
N TYR A 247 3.81 12.58 2.75
CA TYR A 247 2.80 12.53 3.80
C TYR A 247 1.95 13.79 3.80
N SER A 248 0.65 13.64 3.97
CA SER A 248 -0.19 14.76 4.36
C SER A 248 0.21 15.28 5.75
N PRO A 249 0.09 16.59 6.02
CA PRO A 249 0.45 17.19 7.31
C PRO A 249 -0.67 17.02 8.35
N THR A 250 -1.28 15.83 8.44
CA THR A 250 -2.49 15.56 9.24
C THR A 250 -2.28 14.42 10.24
N ASP A 251 -3.25 14.25 11.14
CA ASP A 251 -3.30 13.15 12.12
C ASP A 251 -3.40 11.77 11.47
N GLN A 252 -3.87 11.68 10.22
CA GLN A 252 -3.91 10.45 9.41
C GLN A 252 -2.68 10.31 8.50
N GLY A 253 -1.84 11.34 8.39
CA GLY A 253 -0.64 11.36 7.56
C GLY A 253 0.61 11.18 8.40
N ILE A 254 1.48 12.21 8.40
CA ILE A 254 2.77 12.17 9.11
C ILE A 254 2.63 11.91 10.62
N PHE A 255 1.48 12.21 11.23
CA PHE A 255 1.25 12.01 12.67
C PHE A 255 0.58 10.68 13.01
N ASN A 256 0.27 9.85 12.00
CA ASN A 256 -0.12 8.46 12.20
C ASN A 256 1.11 7.54 12.04
N LYS A 257 1.40 6.72 13.06
CA LYS A 257 2.58 5.83 13.02
C LYS A 257 2.39 4.66 12.05
N GLY A 258 1.16 4.15 11.89
CA GLY A 258 0.79 3.12 10.93
C GLY A 258 1.05 3.58 9.51
N THR A 259 0.50 4.74 9.13
CA THR A 259 0.75 5.40 7.85
C THR A 259 2.23 5.71 7.66
N TYR A 260 2.92 6.25 8.67
CA TYR A 260 4.36 6.47 8.56
C TYR A 260 5.10 5.16 8.25
N MET A 261 4.77 4.07 8.93
CA MET A 261 5.34 2.74 8.66
C MET A 261 4.99 2.20 7.29
N GLN A 262 3.71 2.22 6.90
CA GLN A 262 3.18 1.78 5.61
C GLN A 262 4.00 2.36 4.47
N GLU A 263 4.06 3.69 4.43
CA GLU A 263 4.68 4.41 3.34
C GLU A 263 6.20 4.25 3.31
N PHE A 264 6.81 4.08 4.47
CA PHE A 264 8.23 3.81 4.53
C PHE A 264 8.56 2.38 4.05
N ILE A 265 7.76 1.37 4.40
CA ILE A 265 8.06 -0.02 4.06
C ILE A 265 7.61 -0.40 2.64
N HIS A 266 6.80 0.43 1.97
CA HIS A 266 6.69 0.43 0.51
C HIS A 266 8.05 0.61 -0.18
N ASN A 267 8.95 1.44 0.35
CA ASN A 267 10.30 1.58 -0.20
C ASN A 267 11.08 0.25 -0.21
N PHE A 268 10.68 -0.71 0.62
CA PHE A 268 11.26 -2.05 0.74
C PHE A 268 10.49 -3.15 -0.02
N GLY A 269 9.50 -2.79 -0.84
CA GLY A 269 8.81 -3.75 -1.71
C GLY A 269 7.58 -4.39 -1.09
N LEU A 270 7.05 -3.87 0.02
CA LEU A 270 5.75 -4.32 0.54
C LEU A 270 4.58 -3.65 -0.18
N TYR A 271 3.48 -4.38 -0.24
CA TYR A 271 2.19 -3.95 -0.80
C TYR A 271 1.16 -3.90 0.31
N HIS A 272 0.01 -3.32 0.03
CA HIS A 272 -1.07 -3.21 1.01
C HIS A 272 -1.58 -4.56 1.51
N GLY A 273 -2.11 -4.53 2.73
CA GLY A 273 -2.87 -5.59 3.35
C GLY A 273 -4.33 -5.53 2.91
N TRP A 274 -4.99 -6.67 2.87
CA TRP A 274 -6.33 -6.85 2.32
C TRP A 274 -7.24 -7.55 3.32
N LYS A 275 -8.54 -7.34 3.21
CA LYS A 275 -9.55 -8.18 3.87
C LYS A 275 -10.74 -8.33 2.96
N ASN A 276 -11.18 -9.57 2.75
CA ASN A 276 -12.33 -9.88 1.90
C ASN A 276 -12.26 -9.27 0.48
N GLY A 277 -11.06 -9.16 -0.10
CA GLY A 277 -10.86 -8.57 -1.42
C GLY A 277 -10.89 -7.04 -1.45
N VAL A 278 -10.95 -6.38 -0.30
CA VAL A 278 -10.85 -4.93 -0.14
C VAL A 278 -9.45 -4.58 0.36
N GLU A 279 -8.78 -3.70 -0.38
CA GLU A 279 -7.47 -3.14 -0.03
C GLU A 279 -7.58 -2.29 1.24
N TYR A 280 -6.55 -2.28 2.08
CA TYR A 280 -6.46 -1.66 3.41
C TYR A 280 -7.30 -2.20 4.55
N ASP A 281 -8.33 -2.97 4.26
CA ASP A 281 -9.30 -3.39 5.28
C ASP A 281 -8.71 -4.41 6.30
N ASP A 282 -7.42 -4.76 6.16
CA ASP A 282 -6.64 -5.41 7.22
C ASP A 282 -6.22 -4.42 8.32
N LEU A 283 -7.11 -4.23 9.29
CA LEU A 283 -6.86 -3.39 10.47
C LEU A 283 -5.81 -3.97 11.44
N SER A 284 -5.23 -5.15 11.15
CA SER A 284 -4.27 -5.85 12.00
C SER A 284 -2.81 -5.59 11.63
N SER A 285 -2.56 -4.79 10.60
CA SER A 285 -1.24 -4.49 10.06
C SER A 285 -1.12 -3.02 9.63
N ALA A 286 0.09 -2.46 9.75
CA ALA A 286 0.44 -1.19 9.12
C ALA A 286 0.41 -1.20 7.59
N MET A 287 0.31 -2.37 6.93
CA MET A 287 0.05 -2.41 5.49
C MET A 287 -1.44 -2.28 5.15
N GLY A 288 -2.33 -2.41 6.13
CA GLY A 288 -3.71 -1.92 6.03
C GLY A 288 -3.91 -0.69 6.90
N TYR A 289 -5.13 -0.42 7.36
CA TYR A 289 -5.41 0.73 8.24
C TYR A 289 -5.01 0.52 9.71
N GLY A 290 -4.17 -0.48 10.02
CA GLY A 290 -3.79 -0.79 11.40
C GLY A 290 -2.61 0.04 11.91
N ASP A 291 -2.73 0.56 13.14
CA ASP A 291 -1.62 1.20 13.87
C ASP A 291 -0.70 0.18 14.58
N SER A 292 -0.33 -0.89 13.89
CA SER A 292 0.36 -2.06 14.46
C SER A 292 1.48 -2.56 13.56
N CYS A 293 2.28 -3.53 14.02
CA CYS A 293 3.35 -4.07 13.20
C CYS A 293 2.83 -4.80 11.96
N PRO A 294 3.67 -5.00 10.92
CA PRO A 294 3.32 -5.80 9.76
C PRO A 294 2.81 -7.19 10.14
N SER A 295 1.94 -7.76 9.32
CA SER A 295 1.43 -9.12 9.49
C SER A 295 2.55 -10.16 9.31
N ALA A 296 2.33 -11.40 9.76
CA ALA A 296 3.33 -12.46 9.64
C ALA A 296 3.86 -12.69 8.20
N PRO A 297 3.03 -12.76 7.14
CA PRO A 297 3.53 -12.86 5.77
C PRO A 297 4.34 -11.63 5.33
N GLU A 298 3.98 -10.42 5.76
CA GLU A 298 4.76 -9.20 5.47
C GLU A 298 6.12 -9.21 6.20
N LEU A 299 6.14 -9.58 7.49
CA LEU A 299 7.38 -9.75 8.26
C LEU A 299 8.29 -10.81 7.64
N TRP A 300 7.71 -11.91 7.13
CA TRP A 300 8.45 -12.94 6.39
C TRP A 300 9.03 -12.38 5.08
N ARG A 301 8.24 -11.61 4.32
CA ARG A 301 8.67 -11.00 3.05
C ARG A 301 9.82 -10.00 3.25
N LEU A 302 9.80 -9.24 4.34
CA LEU A 302 10.88 -8.35 4.77
C LEU A 302 12.09 -9.10 5.38
N GLY A 303 11.96 -10.41 5.64
CA GLY A 303 12.99 -11.18 6.33
C GLY A 303 13.18 -10.79 7.80
N TRP A 304 12.26 -10.03 8.39
CA TRP A 304 12.27 -9.67 9.82
C TRP A 304 11.84 -10.83 10.70
N ALA A 305 10.95 -11.68 10.21
CA ALA A 305 10.52 -12.90 10.90
C ALA A 305 10.82 -14.14 10.07
N LYS A 306 10.76 -15.32 10.71
CA LYS A 306 10.87 -16.65 10.09
C LYS A 306 9.80 -17.60 10.61
N PRO A 307 9.35 -18.59 9.82
CA PRO A 307 8.38 -19.55 10.30
C PRO A 307 9.01 -20.47 11.35
N LEU A 308 8.27 -20.74 12.42
CA LEU A 308 8.53 -21.82 13.36
C LEU A 308 8.36 -23.20 12.67
N ALA A 309 7.39 -23.30 11.76
CA ALA A 309 7.19 -24.49 10.95
C ALA A 309 6.65 -24.12 9.57
N LEU A 310 7.13 -24.86 8.56
CA LEU A 310 6.64 -24.81 7.19
C LEU A 310 5.93 -26.13 6.88
N LEU A 311 4.62 -26.08 6.66
CA LEU A 311 3.77 -27.27 6.57
C LEU A 311 3.26 -27.48 5.15
N SER A 312 3.18 -28.74 4.76
CA SER A 312 2.55 -29.23 3.52
C SER A 312 1.84 -30.55 3.82
N SER A 313 1.28 -31.20 2.80
CA SER A 313 0.66 -32.52 2.91
C SER A 313 1.56 -33.57 3.56
N ALA A 314 2.88 -33.44 3.40
CA ALA A 314 3.90 -34.35 3.96
C ALA A 314 4.06 -34.21 5.48
N LEU A 315 3.92 -33.00 6.02
CA LEU A 315 4.18 -32.71 7.44
C LEU A 315 2.90 -32.54 8.27
N LEU A 316 1.78 -32.30 7.62
CA LEU A 316 0.46 -32.19 8.24
C LEU A 316 -0.45 -33.29 7.68
N PRO A 317 -0.45 -34.53 8.21
CA PRO A 317 -1.30 -35.61 7.69
C PRO A 317 -2.79 -35.32 7.86
N ALA A 318 -3.62 -35.86 6.95
CA ALA A 318 -5.06 -35.64 6.99
C ALA A 318 -5.73 -36.36 8.18
N GLY A 319 -6.67 -35.67 8.82
CA GLY A 319 -7.44 -36.21 9.95
C GLY A 319 -6.68 -36.25 11.28
N ALA A 320 -5.45 -35.76 11.34
CA ALA A 320 -4.63 -35.77 12.55
C ALA A 320 -4.21 -34.35 12.95
N PHE A 321 -4.32 -34.05 14.25
CA PHE A 321 -3.87 -32.78 14.80
C PHE A 321 -2.35 -32.76 15.02
N ARG A 322 -1.72 -31.68 14.58
CA ARG A 322 -0.34 -31.30 14.96
C ARG A 322 -0.39 -30.09 15.88
N SER A 323 0.41 -30.09 16.94
CA SER A 323 0.42 -29.03 17.95
C SER A 323 1.69 -28.19 17.82
N TYR A 324 1.54 -26.87 17.95
CA TYR A 324 2.63 -25.89 17.92
C TYR A 324 2.44 -24.89 19.07
N ALA A 325 3.52 -24.51 19.74
CA ALA A 325 3.50 -23.37 20.65
C ALA A 325 3.92 -22.13 19.85
N LEU A 326 2.96 -21.27 19.50
CA LEU A 326 3.22 -20.03 18.78
C LEU A 326 3.63 -18.95 19.78
N PRO A 327 4.89 -18.46 19.78
CA PRO A 327 5.23 -17.26 20.52
C PRO A 327 4.57 -16.06 19.84
N ALA A 328 4.26 -15.03 20.62
CA ALA A 328 3.68 -13.82 20.07
C ALA A 328 4.65 -13.08 19.14
N THR A 329 4.13 -12.52 18.05
CA THR A 329 4.91 -11.76 17.07
C THR A 329 5.69 -10.64 17.72
N ALA A 330 5.15 -9.96 18.73
CA ALA A 330 5.84 -8.86 19.41
C ALA A 330 7.09 -9.28 20.21
N LEU A 331 7.35 -10.59 20.38
CA LEU A 331 8.35 -11.11 21.31
C LEU A 331 9.47 -11.92 20.64
N ALA A 332 9.23 -12.51 19.48
CA ALA A 332 10.19 -13.38 18.81
C ALA A 332 10.17 -13.18 17.30
N ALA A 333 11.33 -13.28 16.66
CA ALA A 333 11.44 -13.28 15.19
C ALA A 333 11.02 -14.64 14.58
N VAL A 334 11.02 -15.72 15.36
CA VAL A 334 10.49 -17.03 14.93
C VAL A 334 9.11 -17.21 15.57
N ASN A 335 8.04 -16.89 14.83
CA ASN A 335 6.74 -16.60 15.48
C ASN A 335 5.48 -17.06 14.75
N HIS A 336 5.60 -17.70 13.60
CA HIS A 336 4.43 -18.10 12.82
C HIS A 336 4.56 -19.49 12.23
N VAL A 337 3.43 -20.08 11.88
CA VAL A 337 3.39 -21.28 11.03
C VAL A 337 3.00 -20.84 9.62
N LYS A 338 3.78 -21.26 8.63
CA LYS A 338 3.45 -21.12 7.22
C LYS A 338 2.95 -22.46 6.70
N ILE A 339 1.84 -22.45 5.98
CA ILE A 339 1.21 -23.64 5.39
C ILE A 339 1.15 -23.44 3.88
N GLN A 340 1.60 -24.46 3.15
CA GLN A 340 1.47 -24.61 1.70
C GLN A 340 0.42 -25.71 1.44
N PRO A 341 -0.86 -25.36 1.18
CA PRO A 341 -1.96 -26.31 1.02
C PRO A 341 -1.92 -27.08 -0.31
N ASP A 342 -0.81 -27.76 -0.60
CA ASP A 342 -0.59 -28.58 -1.79
C ASP A 342 -1.65 -29.68 -2.00
N TRP A 343 -2.35 -30.10 -0.93
CA TRP A 343 -3.49 -31.02 -0.97
C TRP A 343 -4.77 -30.47 -1.61
N LEU A 344 -4.82 -29.18 -1.96
CA LEU A 344 -5.93 -28.57 -2.69
C LEU A 344 -5.76 -28.66 -4.21
N GLY A 345 -4.65 -29.23 -4.70
CA GLY A 345 -4.37 -29.43 -6.11
C GLY A 345 -3.73 -28.23 -6.80
N GLY A 346 -3.41 -28.40 -8.08
CA GLY A 346 -2.63 -27.41 -8.86
C GLY A 346 -3.29 -26.04 -9.00
N GLY A 347 -4.62 -26.00 -9.08
CA GLY A 347 -5.41 -24.77 -9.27
C GLY A 347 -5.48 -23.87 -8.04
N TYR A 348 -5.04 -24.34 -6.88
CA TYR A 348 -5.09 -23.55 -5.65
C TYR A 348 -3.90 -22.59 -5.56
N THR A 349 -4.13 -21.31 -5.23
CA THR A 349 -3.14 -20.23 -5.45
C THR A 349 -2.66 -19.52 -4.18
N ARG A 350 -2.98 -20.00 -2.97
CA ARG A 350 -2.64 -19.28 -1.74
C ARG A 350 -1.74 -20.10 -0.80
N ASN A 351 -0.97 -19.42 0.05
CA ASN A 351 -0.37 -19.97 1.27
C ASN A 351 -1.13 -19.42 2.48
N VAL A 352 -1.04 -20.08 3.64
CA VAL A 352 -1.69 -19.62 4.89
C VAL A 352 -0.64 -19.37 5.97
N TYR A 353 -0.79 -18.28 6.70
CA TYR A 353 0.06 -17.90 7.83
C TYR A 353 -0.76 -17.84 9.09
N LEU A 354 -0.23 -18.39 10.19
CA LEU A 354 -0.83 -18.33 11.51
C LEU A 354 0.17 -17.74 12.49
N ALA A 355 -0.21 -16.65 13.15
CA ALA A 355 0.65 -15.97 14.11
C ALA A 355 -0.15 -15.45 15.30
N LEU A 356 0.37 -15.62 16.51
CA LEU A 356 -0.21 -15.02 17.70
C LEU A 356 0.13 -13.53 17.76
N ARG A 357 -0.89 -12.66 17.80
CA ARG A 357 -0.69 -11.22 18.01
C ARG A 357 -1.06 -10.83 19.45
N LEU A 358 -0.33 -9.87 20.01
CA LEU A 358 -0.55 -9.34 21.36
C LEU A 358 -0.32 -7.83 21.36
N LYS A 359 -1.09 -7.10 22.17
CA LYS A 359 -0.86 -5.68 22.51
C LYS A 359 0.43 -5.49 23.31
N ARG A 360 1.58 -5.55 22.62
CA ARG A 360 2.91 -5.39 23.23
C ARG A 360 3.93 -4.90 22.21
N GLY A 361 4.94 -4.15 22.66
CA GLY A 361 6.05 -3.75 21.81
C GLY A 361 5.61 -2.80 20.69
N GLY A 362 5.77 -3.18 19.43
CA GLY A 362 5.24 -2.39 18.31
C GLY A 362 3.72 -2.53 18.16
N ASP A 363 3.14 -3.64 18.60
CA ASP A 363 1.70 -3.94 18.52
C ASP A 363 0.88 -3.29 19.65
N MET A 364 1.41 -2.30 20.38
CA MET A 364 0.71 -1.71 21.55
C MET A 364 -0.69 -1.16 21.25
N ASP A 365 -0.96 -0.77 20.00
CA ASP A 365 -2.23 -0.18 19.55
C ASP A 365 -3.05 -1.16 18.67
N LEU A 366 -2.69 -2.44 18.66
CA LEU A 366 -3.42 -3.51 17.97
C LEU A 366 -4.89 -3.57 18.42
N LEU A 367 -5.87 -3.69 17.53
CA LEU A 367 -7.28 -3.71 17.95
C LEU A 367 -7.65 -4.96 18.79
N PRO A 368 -8.65 -4.86 19.71
CA PRO A 368 -9.09 -6.00 20.54
C PRO A 368 -9.52 -7.24 19.74
N GLU A 369 -9.94 -7.06 18.49
CA GLU A 369 -10.32 -8.17 17.62
C GLU A 369 -9.15 -9.06 17.20
N PHE A 370 -7.91 -8.56 17.30
CA PHE A 370 -6.66 -9.26 16.96
C PHE A 370 -5.79 -9.58 18.19
N ASP A 371 -5.92 -8.80 19.26
CA ASP A 371 -5.16 -9.00 20.49
C ASP A 371 -5.48 -10.34 21.16
N ARG A 372 -4.43 -11.06 21.57
CA ARG A 372 -4.54 -12.37 22.24
C ARG A 372 -5.22 -13.44 21.39
N LYS A 373 -5.09 -13.33 20.06
CA LYS A 373 -5.62 -14.30 19.09
C LYS A 373 -4.57 -14.72 18.07
N VAL A 374 -4.80 -15.88 17.48
CA VAL A 374 -4.08 -16.30 16.28
C VAL A 374 -4.68 -15.58 15.10
N ASN A 375 -3.95 -14.65 14.50
CA ASN A 375 -4.34 -14.03 13.24
C ASN A 375 -3.97 -14.97 12.10
N VAL A 376 -4.92 -15.18 11.18
CA VAL A 376 -4.78 -16.08 10.04
C VAL A 376 -4.82 -15.26 8.77
N HIS A 377 -3.74 -15.32 7.99
CA HIS A 377 -3.62 -14.60 6.72
C HIS A 377 -3.47 -15.58 5.57
N ALA A 378 -3.97 -15.21 4.40
CA ALA A 378 -3.72 -15.88 3.14
C ALA A 378 -2.96 -14.97 2.19
N VAL A 379 -2.10 -15.56 1.35
CA VAL A 379 -1.22 -14.80 0.45
C VAL A 379 -1.02 -15.55 -0.85
N ASN A 380 -0.85 -14.86 -1.99
CA ASN A 380 -0.59 -15.49 -3.28
C ASN A 380 0.68 -16.35 -3.25
N LYS A 381 0.54 -17.66 -3.44
CA LYS A 381 1.65 -18.63 -3.36
C LYS A 381 2.71 -18.43 -4.44
N GLY A 382 2.32 -17.95 -5.63
CA GLY A 382 3.24 -17.74 -6.74
C GLY A 382 4.26 -16.64 -6.43
N ILE A 383 3.83 -15.63 -5.70
CA ILE A 383 4.68 -14.52 -5.25
C ILE A 383 5.35 -14.88 -3.91
N ASP A 384 4.61 -15.42 -2.96
CA ASP A 384 5.11 -15.71 -1.61
C ASP A 384 6.14 -16.87 -1.54
N ASN A 385 6.12 -17.80 -2.50
CA ASN A 385 7.13 -18.87 -2.57
C ASN A 385 8.42 -18.45 -3.29
N SER A 386 8.42 -17.31 -3.98
CA SER A 386 9.58 -16.80 -4.71
C SER A 386 9.82 -15.36 -4.35
N PHE A 387 10.87 -15.08 -3.59
CA PHE A 387 11.15 -13.71 -3.18
C PHE A 387 11.48 -12.79 -4.37
N LEU A 388 11.90 -13.38 -5.49
CA LEU A 388 12.15 -12.68 -6.75
C LEU A 388 10.88 -12.45 -7.58
N ALA A 389 9.78 -13.15 -7.27
CA ALA A 389 8.52 -12.95 -7.94
C ALA A 389 7.92 -11.60 -7.58
N SER A 390 7.19 -11.06 -8.55
CA SER A 390 6.76 -9.69 -8.55
C SER A 390 5.24 -9.54 -8.54
N GLY A 391 4.80 -8.34 -8.20
CA GLY A 391 3.39 -8.00 -8.09
C GLY A 391 2.92 -8.02 -6.65
N ASP A 392 1.69 -7.56 -6.45
CA ASP A 392 1.07 -7.58 -5.14
C ASP A 392 0.78 -9.03 -4.71
N PRO A 393 1.39 -9.52 -3.61
CA PRO A 393 1.08 -10.84 -3.07
C PRO A 393 -0.36 -10.93 -2.51
N GLN A 394 -1.07 -9.81 -2.38
CA GLN A 394 -2.39 -9.67 -1.79
C GLN A 394 -2.46 -10.40 -0.45
N VAL A 395 -1.65 -9.93 0.49
CA VAL A 395 -1.66 -10.42 1.87
C VAL A 395 -3.01 -10.07 2.46
N SER A 396 -3.80 -11.08 2.82
CA SER A 396 -5.14 -10.86 3.32
C SER A 396 -5.41 -11.54 4.65
N ILE A 397 -5.90 -10.81 5.64
CA ILE A 397 -6.44 -11.43 6.84
C ILE A 397 -7.76 -12.14 6.51
N ILE A 398 -7.84 -13.42 6.86
CA ILE A 398 -9.01 -14.27 6.58
C ILE A 398 -9.75 -14.72 7.85
N GLY A 399 -9.21 -14.38 9.03
CA GLY A 399 -9.87 -14.61 10.31
C GLY A 399 -8.93 -14.57 11.51
N THR A 400 -9.51 -14.69 12.70
CA THR A 400 -8.79 -14.81 13.97
C THR A 400 -9.33 -15.97 14.79
N VAL A 401 -8.47 -16.59 15.61
CA VAL A 401 -8.86 -17.69 16.50
C VAL A 401 -8.41 -17.37 17.92
N GLY A 402 -9.38 -17.12 18.81
CA GLY A 402 -9.12 -16.83 20.23
C GLY A 402 -8.84 -18.09 21.06
N ALA A 403 -8.26 -17.93 22.25
CA ALA A 403 -8.01 -19.04 23.16
C ALA A 403 -9.30 -19.83 23.47
N GLY A 404 -9.22 -21.16 23.44
CA GLY A 404 -10.34 -22.09 23.59
C GLY A 404 -11.17 -22.30 22.33
N ALA A 405 -11.02 -21.46 21.29
CA ALA A 405 -11.84 -21.51 20.09
C ALA A 405 -11.31 -22.51 19.04
N VAL A 406 -12.22 -22.94 18.17
CA VAL A 406 -11.94 -23.73 16.97
C VAL A 406 -12.59 -23.04 15.78
N THR A 407 -11.83 -22.86 14.71
CA THR A 407 -12.31 -22.26 13.46
C THR A 407 -12.00 -23.18 12.29
N ASP A 408 -13.00 -23.37 11.43
CA ASP A 408 -12.89 -24.15 10.19
C ASP A 408 -12.67 -23.22 9.00
N PHE A 409 -11.44 -23.20 8.49
CA PHE A 409 -11.08 -22.50 7.27
C PHE A 409 -11.39 -23.40 6.07
N LYS A 410 -12.68 -23.52 5.72
CA LYS A 410 -13.20 -24.45 4.70
C LYS A 410 -12.52 -24.35 3.34
N ALA A 411 -12.23 -23.14 2.88
CA ALA A 411 -11.51 -22.91 1.61
C ALA A 411 -10.10 -23.52 1.59
N TYR A 412 -9.56 -23.84 2.77
CA TYR A 412 -8.22 -24.38 2.98
C TYR A 412 -8.26 -25.84 3.46
N ARG A 413 -9.46 -26.38 3.73
CA ARG A 413 -9.70 -27.67 4.40
C ARG A 413 -8.86 -27.83 5.67
N LEU A 414 -8.85 -26.78 6.49
CA LEU A 414 -7.98 -26.64 7.66
C LEU A 414 -8.80 -26.26 8.90
N LEU A 415 -8.74 -27.11 9.92
CA LEU A 415 -9.21 -26.80 11.27
C LEU A 415 -8.07 -26.22 12.10
N VAL A 416 -8.32 -25.06 12.69
CA VAL A 416 -7.39 -24.38 13.60
C VAL A 416 -8.04 -24.30 14.98
N LYS A 417 -7.38 -24.90 15.98
CA LYS A 417 -7.80 -24.83 17.38
C LYS A 417 -6.74 -24.10 18.20
N ALA A 418 -7.09 -22.92 18.71
CA ALA A 418 -6.29 -22.22 19.70
C ALA A 418 -6.64 -22.77 21.09
N VAL A 419 -5.73 -23.49 21.73
CA VAL A 419 -6.02 -24.23 22.97
C VAL A 419 -6.06 -23.28 24.16
N ALA A 420 -4.92 -22.69 24.49
CA ALA A 420 -4.77 -21.78 25.61
C ALA A 420 -3.57 -20.87 25.38
N LEU A 421 -3.67 -19.64 25.89
CA LEU A 421 -2.51 -18.79 26.12
C LEU A 421 -1.67 -19.38 27.26
N SER A 422 -0.36 -19.26 27.18
CA SER A 422 0.52 -19.56 28.30
C SER A 422 0.19 -18.65 29.49
N PRO A 423 0.50 -19.04 30.74
CA PRO A 423 0.17 -18.25 31.93
C PRO A 423 0.74 -16.83 31.92
N ASP A 424 1.91 -16.64 31.31
CA ASP A 424 2.55 -15.32 31.12
C ASP A 424 2.00 -14.55 29.89
N GLY A 425 1.08 -15.17 29.14
CA GLY A 425 0.45 -14.62 27.95
C GLY A 425 1.37 -14.48 26.75
N THR A 426 2.59 -15.03 26.76
CA THR A 426 3.61 -14.80 25.70
C THR A 426 3.53 -15.76 24.53
N SER A 427 2.82 -16.87 24.68
CA SER A 427 2.65 -17.89 23.65
C SER A 427 1.26 -18.51 23.68
N MET A 428 0.87 -19.19 22.61
CA MET A 428 -0.39 -19.91 22.51
C MET A 428 -0.16 -21.29 21.91
N THR A 429 -0.70 -22.32 22.55
CA THR A 429 -0.72 -23.65 21.94
C THR A 429 -1.81 -23.70 20.87
N VAL A 430 -1.43 -23.98 19.63
CA VAL A 430 -2.33 -24.13 18.49
C VAL A 430 -2.27 -25.56 17.96
N LYS A 431 -3.44 -26.14 17.70
CA LYS A 431 -3.57 -27.44 17.04
C LYS A 431 -4.14 -27.26 15.63
N LEU A 432 -3.46 -27.85 14.65
CA LEU A 432 -3.79 -27.77 13.23
C LEU A 432 -4.17 -29.15 12.72
N CYS A 433 -5.28 -29.26 12.01
CA CYS A 433 -5.69 -30.49 11.35
C CYS A 433 -6.17 -30.18 9.94
N ARG A 434 -5.49 -30.72 8.92
CA ARG A 434 -6.07 -30.74 7.57
C ARG A 434 -7.05 -31.89 7.46
N TYR A 435 -8.12 -31.72 6.70
CA TYR A 435 -9.06 -32.79 6.44
C TYR A 435 -9.26 -33.03 4.94
N ALA A 436 -9.53 -34.28 4.58
CA ALA A 436 -9.95 -34.61 3.23
C ALA A 436 -11.43 -34.23 3.05
N PRO A 437 -11.87 -33.87 1.83
CA PRO A 437 -13.29 -33.87 1.54
C PRO A 437 -13.82 -35.28 1.85
N PRO A 438 -15.06 -35.41 2.33
CA PRO A 438 -15.66 -36.74 2.44
C PRO A 438 -15.53 -37.42 1.08
N SER A 439 -15.02 -38.66 1.08
CA SER A 439 -15.02 -39.46 -0.14
C SER A 439 -16.43 -39.41 -0.73
N PRO A 440 -16.59 -39.20 -2.05
CA PRO A 440 -17.91 -39.26 -2.67
C PRO A 440 -18.57 -40.53 -2.15
N ARG A 441 -19.75 -40.41 -1.53
CA ARG A 441 -20.46 -41.61 -1.12
C ARG A 441 -20.55 -42.49 -2.38
N PRO A 442 -20.24 -43.80 -2.29
CA PRO A 442 -20.50 -44.68 -3.41
C PRO A 442 -21.93 -44.40 -3.87
N PRO A 443 -22.18 -44.31 -5.20
CA PRO A 443 -23.52 -44.04 -5.70
C PRO A 443 -24.49 -44.96 -4.96
N PRO A 444 -25.61 -44.44 -4.44
CA PRO A 444 -26.56 -45.27 -3.71
C PRO A 444 -26.81 -46.51 -4.57
N SER A 445 -26.70 -47.70 -3.95
CA SER A 445 -26.96 -48.95 -4.65
C SER A 445 -28.24 -48.79 -5.47
N PRO A 446 -28.24 -49.17 -6.75
CA PRO A 446 -29.41 -48.99 -7.61
C PRO A 446 -30.63 -49.47 -6.82
N LYS A 447 -31.64 -48.59 -6.68
CA LYS A 447 -32.87 -48.97 -6.00
C LYS A 447 -33.33 -50.30 -6.62
N PRO A 448 -33.73 -51.29 -5.81
CA PRO A 448 -34.35 -52.51 -6.33
C PRO A 448 -35.40 -52.10 -7.37
N PRO A 449 -35.49 -52.81 -8.51
CA PRO A 449 -36.48 -52.49 -9.53
C PRO A 449 -37.84 -52.37 -8.85
N SER A 450 -38.46 -51.20 -8.97
CA SER A 450 -39.78 -50.98 -8.38
C SER A 450 -40.70 -52.10 -8.84
N PRO A 451 -41.48 -52.72 -7.95
CA PRO A 451 -42.48 -53.70 -8.36
C PRO A 451 -43.34 -53.09 -9.47
N LYS A 452 -43.55 -53.87 -10.52
CA LYS A 452 -44.31 -53.49 -11.71
C LYS A 452 -45.62 -52.84 -11.24
N PRO A 453 -45.90 -51.57 -11.59
CA PRO A 453 -47.12 -50.91 -11.17
C PRO A 453 -48.34 -51.77 -11.57
N PRO A 454 -49.31 -52.00 -10.68
CA PRO A 454 -50.59 -52.55 -11.10
C PRO A 454 -51.20 -51.65 -12.18
N ALA A 455 -51.87 -52.27 -13.15
CA ALA A 455 -52.47 -51.60 -14.30
C ALA A 455 -53.28 -50.38 -13.84
N ARG A 456 -52.99 -49.21 -14.41
CA ARG A 456 -53.73 -47.97 -14.15
C ARG A 456 -55.20 -48.20 -14.54
N VAL A 457 -56.10 -48.11 -13.57
CA VAL A 457 -57.52 -47.84 -13.82
C VAL A 457 -57.61 -46.42 -14.36
N ALA A 458 -58.35 -46.24 -15.46
CA ALA A 458 -58.52 -44.97 -16.14
C ALA A 458 -59.05 -43.91 -15.18
N SER A 459 -58.31 -42.81 -15.05
CA SER A 459 -58.74 -41.64 -14.29
C SER A 459 -59.73 -40.80 -15.12
N PRO A 460 -60.74 -40.17 -14.49
CA PRO A 460 -61.67 -39.25 -15.14
C PRO A 460 -60.98 -37.95 -15.62
N PRO A 461 -61.65 -37.15 -16.47
CA PRO A 461 -61.06 -35.98 -17.10
C PRO A 461 -60.70 -34.91 -16.07
N PRO A 462 -59.64 -34.10 -16.34
CA PRO A 462 -59.23 -33.04 -15.43
C PRO A 462 -60.24 -31.89 -15.44
N GLU A 463 -60.59 -31.43 -14.24
CA GLU A 463 -61.39 -30.23 -13.98
C GLU A 463 -60.46 -29.01 -14.08
N ASP A 464 -60.89 -28.00 -14.85
CA ASP A 464 -60.16 -26.76 -15.09
C ASP A 464 -59.90 -26.00 -13.78
N LEU A 465 -58.64 -26.02 -13.32
CA LEU A 465 -58.19 -25.16 -12.24
C LEU A 465 -57.54 -23.90 -12.83
N LEU A 466 -58.26 -22.80 -12.63
CA LEU A 466 -57.93 -21.43 -12.95
C LEU A 466 -56.57 -21.03 -12.35
N LEU A 467 -55.76 -20.34 -13.17
CA LEU A 467 -54.55 -19.64 -12.75
C LEU A 467 -54.91 -18.60 -11.65
N GLU A 468 -54.41 -18.80 -10.44
CA GLU A 468 -54.28 -17.72 -9.45
C GLU A 468 -52.93 -17.02 -9.61
N ASP A 469 -53.01 -15.70 -9.68
CA ASP A 469 -51.92 -14.74 -9.84
C ASP A 469 -50.85 -14.86 -8.74
N TRP A 470 -49.59 -15.02 -9.18
CA TRP A 470 -48.42 -14.86 -8.31
C TRP A 470 -48.07 -13.37 -8.19
N PRO A 471 -47.87 -12.82 -6.98
CA PRO A 471 -47.35 -11.47 -6.81
C PRO A 471 -45.87 -11.37 -7.21
N PRO A 472 -45.41 -10.22 -7.73
CA PRO A 472 -44.00 -10.01 -8.06
C PRO A 472 -43.13 -10.01 -6.79
N PRO A 473 -41.85 -10.41 -6.90
CA PRO A 473 -40.90 -10.36 -5.80
C PRO A 473 -40.63 -8.89 -5.39
N PRO A 474 -40.37 -8.64 -4.09
CA PRO A 474 -40.08 -7.29 -3.60
C PRO A 474 -38.75 -6.77 -4.15
N GLU A 475 -38.73 -5.50 -4.56
CA GLU A 475 -37.52 -4.73 -4.86
C GLU A 475 -36.70 -4.56 -3.57
N GLU A 476 -35.47 -5.09 -3.55
CA GLU A 476 -34.50 -4.84 -2.50
C GLU A 476 -33.74 -3.53 -2.79
N ASP A 477 -34.31 -2.43 -2.33
CA ASP A 477 -33.59 -1.17 -2.06
C ASP A 477 -32.86 -1.31 -0.71
N TRP A 478 -31.55 -1.58 -0.74
CA TRP A 478 -30.68 -1.34 0.41
C TRP A 478 -29.51 -0.46 0.02
N ALA A 479 -29.52 0.69 0.69
CA ALA A 479 -28.76 1.89 0.41
C ALA A 479 -27.32 1.85 0.91
N TRP A 480 -26.52 2.60 0.16
CA TRP A 480 -25.18 3.09 0.44
C TRP A 480 -25.13 4.16 1.55
N GLU A 481 -25.21 3.78 2.82
CA GLU A 481 -24.91 4.71 3.93
C GLU A 481 -23.85 4.15 4.87
N LEU A 482 -22.57 4.31 4.51
CA LEU A 482 -21.47 4.25 5.48
C LEU A 482 -20.19 4.94 4.96
N PHE A 483 -20.31 6.12 4.35
CA PHE A 483 -19.15 7.03 4.21
C PHE A 483 -19.61 8.48 4.39
N GLY A 484 -19.41 9.01 5.59
CA GLY A 484 -19.71 10.41 5.87
C GLY A 484 -19.23 10.88 7.25
N ARG A 485 -18.03 11.46 7.28
CA ARG A 485 -17.62 12.73 7.93
C ARG A 485 -16.09 12.70 8.08
N LYS A 486 -15.36 13.38 7.19
CA LYS A 486 -14.96 14.80 7.24
C LYS A 486 -13.90 15.07 8.30
#